data_AF-A0A6V8HJL6-F1
#
_entry.id   AF-A0A6V8HJL6-F1
#
_cell.length_a   1.000
_cell.length_b   1.000
_cell.length_c   1.000
_cell.angle_alpha   90.00
_cell.angle_beta   90.00
_cell.angle_gamma   90.00
#
_symmetry.space_group_name_H-M   'P 1'
#
loop_
_entity.id
_entity.type
_entity.pdbx_description
1 polymer ?
#
loop_
_entity_poly.entity_id
_entity_poly.type
_entity_poly.pdbx_seq_one_letter_code
_entity_poly.pdbx_strand_id
1 'polypeptide(L)'
;MAKTLTSRYPWVTKPFIVSAPMRVMSGPALAVAVSSAGGLGFIGPGVKTQDSMADLREASSIVRKSKSFSTILSSVDSVLPVGVGFQLWSDDVEIAADAVKELKPCAAWLYAPRNGQKDLDDWSLKLRTASPQTQIWIQIGTLAEAKELLRSSQLPDVIVVQGSESGGHGRAKDGLGLISLLPEVADMAAGSQIPLFAAGGIADGRGAAAALCLGASGIAMGTRFLAASETRISRGYQNEVVRADDGAVNTTRTLLYNHLRGTFGWPEEYMPRTIINKSYIEQQGGASFEDLKKLHDEAQKAGDSGWGPEGRLATYAGASVGLVREVKDAGAIVREVQEATQKIIGRLNQDA
;
A
#
# COMPACT_ATOMS: atom_id res chain seq x y z
N MET A 1 -7.98 -1.46 28.82
CA MET A 1 -7.17 -0.41 28.15
C MET A 1 -6.96 -0.83 26.71
N ALA A 2 -7.26 0.04 25.75
CA ALA A 2 -6.91 -0.20 24.35
C ALA A 2 -5.38 -0.33 24.23
N LYS A 3 -4.90 -1.36 23.52
CA LYS A 3 -3.46 -1.56 23.26
C LYS A 3 -2.95 -0.42 22.37
N THR A 4 -1.92 0.30 22.81
CA THR A 4 -1.25 1.33 22.00
C THR A 4 -0.66 0.70 20.73
N LEU A 5 -0.51 1.47 19.64
CA LEU A 5 0.12 0.98 18.41
C LEU A 5 1.49 0.33 18.66
N THR A 6 2.32 0.95 19.51
CA THR A 6 3.64 0.42 19.88
C THR A 6 3.54 -0.93 20.62
N SER A 7 2.51 -1.15 21.44
CA SER A 7 2.30 -2.47 22.06
C SER A 7 1.83 -3.54 21.08
N ARG A 8 1.21 -3.14 19.96
CA ARG A 8 0.78 -4.04 18.88
C ARG A 8 1.92 -4.37 17.91
N TYR A 9 2.85 -3.43 17.71
CA TYR A 9 3.98 -3.56 16.80
C TYR A 9 5.29 -3.15 17.50
N PRO A 10 5.83 -3.98 18.42
CA PRO A 10 6.93 -3.60 19.30
C PRO A 10 8.27 -3.37 18.58
N TRP A 11 8.43 -3.81 17.33
CA TRP A 11 9.62 -3.52 16.52
C TRP A 11 9.57 -2.16 15.83
N VAL A 12 8.39 -1.53 15.74
CA VAL A 12 8.21 -0.29 14.97
C VAL A 12 8.67 0.91 15.79
N THR A 13 9.57 1.70 15.22
CA THR A 13 10.03 2.98 15.77
C THR A 13 9.17 4.13 15.26
N LYS A 14 9.15 5.25 15.98
CA LYS A 14 8.37 6.43 15.58
C LYS A 14 9.19 7.38 14.71
N PRO A 15 8.58 8.07 13.72
CA PRO A 15 7.19 7.92 13.28
C PRO A 15 6.93 6.58 12.58
N PHE A 16 5.68 6.11 12.62
CA PHE A 16 5.26 4.83 12.03
C PHE A 16 5.29 4.93 10.50
N ILE A 17 6.26 4.27 9.86
CA ILE A 17 6.39 4.20 8.41
C ILE A 17 6.02 2.80 7.92
N VAL A 18 5.05 2.73 7.01
CA VAL A 18 4.48 1.51 6.47
C VAL A 18 4.80 1.40 4.98
N SER A 19 5.28 0.24 4.54
CA SER A 19 5.26 -0.11 3.12
C SER A 19 3.91 -0.73 2.79
N ALA A 20 3.13 -0.06 1.95
CA ALA A 20 1.78 -0.50 1.59
C ALA A 20 1.79 -1.84 0.82
N PRO A 21 0.72 -2.65 0.91
CA PRO A 21 0.55 -3.84 0.10
C PRO A 21 0.32 -3.46 -1.38
N MET A 22 1.32 -3.71 -2.22
CA MET A 22 1.31 -3.48 -3.65
C MET A 22 1.25 -4.83 -4.37
N ARG A 23 0.13 -5.13 -5.03
CA ARG A 23 -0.13 -6.42 -5.68
C ARG A 23 1.08 -6.90 -6.48
N VAL A 24 1.58 -8.10 -6.18
CA VAL A 24 2.82 -8.72 -6.69
C VAL A 24 4.12 -8.02 -6.29
N MET A 25 4.15 -6.68 -6.26
CA MET A 25 5.36 -5.87 -6.13
C MET A 25 5.95 -5.88 -4.72
N SER A 26 5.11 -5.79 -3.69
CA SER A 26 5.55 -5.84 -2.29
C SER A 26 5.65 -7.29 -1.82
N GLY A 27 6.74 -7.95 -2.21
CA GLY A 27 7.01 -9.34 -1.82
C GLY A 27 7.58 -9.49 -0.41
N PRO A 28 7.90 -10.73 -0.01
CA PRO A 28 8.44 -11.07 1.31
C PRO A 28 9.71 -10.29 1.68
N ALA A 29 10.66 -10.17 0.74
CA ALA A 29 11.92 -9.46 0.95
C ALA A 29 11.71 -8.00 1.35
N LEU A 30 10.86 -7.27 0.61
CA LEU A 30 10.51 -5.87 0.93
C LEU A 30 9.85 -5.76 2.30
N ALA A 31 8.83 -6.59 2.56
CA ALA A 31 8.08 -6.51 3.81
C ALA A 31 8.99 -6.75 5.03
N VAL A 32 9.85 -7.76 4.96
CA VAL A 32 10.78 -8.09 6.05
C VAL A 32 11.87 -7.03 6.20
N ALA A 33 12.40 -6.46 5.10
CA ALA A 33 13.40 -5.40 5.16
C ALA A 33 12.86 -4.12 5.82
N VAL A 34 11.63 -3.72 5.50
CA VAL A 34 10.95 -2.58 6.12
C VAL A 34 10.72 -2.83 7.61
N SER A 35 10.17 -4.00 7.97
CA SER A 35 9.94 -4.33 9.38
C SER A 35 11.24 -4.44 10.18
N SER A 36 12.32 -4.96 9.60
CA SER A 36 13.64 -5.04 10.24
C SER A 36 14.26 -3.68 10.53
N ALA A 37 13.85 -2.64 9.79
CA ALA A 37 14.39 -1.30 9.88
C ALA A 37 13.61 -0.37 10.82
N GLY A 38 12.65 -0.90 11.57
CA GLY A 38 11.78 -0.11 12.45
C GLY A 38 10.53 0.45 11.78
N GLY A 39 10.22 0.02 10.55
CA GLY A 39 8.94 0.28 9.88
C GLY A 39 7.98 -0.90 10.03
N LEU A 40 6.88 -0.88 9.28
CA LEU A 40 5.95 -2.02 9.14
C LEU A 40 5.78 -2.39 7.66
N GLY A 41 6.28 -3.55 7.26
CA GLY A 41 6.13 -4.03 5.89
C GLY A 41 4.87 -4.86 5.70
N PHE A 42 4.14 -4.61 4.60
CA PHE A 42 3.06 -5.48 4.14
C PHE A 42 3.46 -6.22 2.88
N ILE A 43 3.13 -7.52 2.84
CA ILE A 43 3.10 -8.32 1.62
C ILE A 43 1.84 -7.93 0.83
N GLY A 44 1.98 -7.78 -0.48
CA GLY A 44 0.87 -7.42 -1.36
C GLY A 44 0.08 -8.65 -1.81
N PRO A 45 -1.17 -8.47 -2.29
CA PRO A 45 -1.92 -9.55 -2.92
C PRO A 45 -1.13 -10.20 -4.06
N GLY A 46 -1.26 -11.52 -4.24
CA GLY A 46 -0.65 -12.24 -5.34
C GLY A 46 -1.32 -12.05 -6.68
N VAL A 47 -0.97 -12.90 -7.64
CA VAL A 47 -1.82 -13.07 -8.83
C VAL A 47 -3.07 -13.84 -8.44
N LYS A 48 -2.91 -14.84 -7.58
CA LYS A 48 -3.96 -15.64 -6.94
C LYS A 48 -3.85 -15.53 -5.42
N THR A 49 -4.94 -15.72 -4.71
CA THR A 49 -4.95 -15.64 -3.23
C THR A 49 -4.02 -16.67 -2.58
N GLN A 50 -3.87 -17.84 -3.18
CA GLN A 50 -2.99 -18.93 -2.69
C GLN A 50 -1.52 -18.50 -2.59
N ASP A 51 -1.09 -17.51 -3.39
CA ASP A 51 0.28 -17.00 -3.36
C ASP A 51 0.61 -16.38 -1.99
N SER A 52 -0.41 -15.87 -1.26
CA SER A 52 -0.24 -15.28 0.07
C SER A 52 0.37 -16.26 1.08
N MET A 53 -0.01 -17.54 1.03
CA MET A 53 0.55 -18.59 1.88
C MET A 53 2.04 -18.77 1.58
N ALA A 54 2.42 -18.85 0.31
CA ALA A 54 3.81 -19.04 -0.10
C ALA A 54 4.68 -17.84 0.30
N ASP A 55 4.21 -16.62 0.02
CA ASP A 55 4.92 -15.39 0.36
C ASP A 55 5.06 -15.22 1.89
N LEU A 56 4.03 -15.55 2.68
CA LEU A 56 4.12 -15.53 4.14
C LEU A 56 5.09 -16.59 4.69
N ARG A 57 5.15 -17.80 4.10
CA ARG A 57 6.14 -18.84 4.48
C ARG A 57 7.57 -18.36 4.19
N GLU A 58 7.78 -17.72 3.05
CA GLU A 58 9.06 -17.12 2.70
C GLU A 58 9.44 -16.02 3.69
N ALA A 59 8.52 -15.10 4.02
CA ALA A 59 8.75 -14.05 5.01
C ALA A 59 9.11 -14.63 6.38
N SER A 60 8.41 -15.68 6.83
CA SER A 60 8.74 -16.41 8.06
C SER A 60 10.15 -16.99 8.03
N SER A 61 10.56 -17.56 6.90
CA SER A 61 11.93 -18.08 6.70
C SER A 61 12.98 -16.97 6.78
N ILE A 62 12.75 -15.82 6.13
CA ILE A 62 13.67 -14.67 6.17
C ILE A 62 13.76 -14.11 7.61
N VAL A 63 12.63 -13.94 8.30
CA VAL A 63 12.57 -13.45 9.68
C VAL A 63 13.37 -14.35 10.63
N ARG A 64 13.20 -15.68 10.54
CA ARG A 64 13.95 -16.64 11.37
C ARG A 64 15.46 -16.61 11.15
N LYS A 65 15.91 -16.20 9.97
CA LYS A 65 17.34 -16.05 9.63
C LYS A 65 17.88 -14.66 9.98
N SER A 66 17.02 -13.68 10.28
CA SER A 66 17.40 -12.29 10.55
C SER A 66 17.86 -12.10 11.99
N LYS A 67 19.12 -11.63 12.16
CA LYS A 67 19.66 -11.24 13.47
C LYS A 67 18.94 -10.03 14.08
N SER A 68 18.44 -9.11 13.24
CA SER A 68 17.69 -7.94 13.72
C SER A 68 16.42 -8.36 14.45
N PHE A 69 15.79 -9.43 13.98
CA PHE A 69 14.62 -9.99 14.63
C PHE A 69 14.96 -10.95 15.76
N SER A 70 16.13 -11.58 15.86
CA SER A 70 16.41 -12.52 16.96
C SER A 70 16.33 -11.87 18.35
N THR A 71 16.60 -10.57 18.46
CA THR A 71 16.48 -9.79 19.71
C THR A 71 15.03 -9.40 20.01
N ILE A 72 14.19 -9.30 18.98
CA ILE A 72 12.78 -8.91 19.08
C ILE A 72 11.87 -10.15 19.19
N LEU A 73 12.19 -11.24 18.48
CA LEU A 73 11.44 -12.49 18.43
C LEU A 73 11.32 -13.13 19.81
N SER A 74 12.32 -13.02 20.68
CA SER A 74 12.23 -13.46 22.07
C SER A 74 11.14 -12.72 22.88
N SER A 75 10.63 -11.61 22.36
CA SER A 75 9.53 -10.81 22.94
C SER A 75 8.23 -10.86 22.12
N VAL A 76 8.23 -11.50 20.95
CA VAL A 76 7.08 -11.53 20.01
C VAL A 76 6.83 -12.96 19.53
N ASP A 77 6.56 -13.86 20.48
CA ASP A 77 6.31 -15.29 20.19
C ASP A 77 4.99 -15.59 19.45
N SER A 78 4.12 -14.60 19.24
CA SER A 78 2.72 -14.84 18.83
C SER A 78 2.34 -14.40 17.41
N VAL A 79 3.15 -13.58 16.73
CA VAL A 79 2.84 -13.07 15.37
C VAL A 79 4.09 -12.95 14.50
N LEU A 80 3.93 -13.15 13.19
CA LEU A 80 4.93 -12.86 12.17
C LEU A 80 5.00 -11.32 11.98
N PRO A 81 6.18 -10.67 12.05
CA PRO A 81 6.31 -9.20 12.03
C PRO A 81 6.20 -8.58 10.63
N VAL A 82 5.33 -9.13 9.79
CA VAL A 82 4.90 -8.53 8.52
C VAL A 82 3.39 -8.64 8.41
N GLY A 83 2.79 -7.64 7.77
CA GLY A 83 1.38 -7.69 7.39
C GLY A 83 1.18 -8.35 6.02
N VAL A 84 -0.08 -8.63 5.67
CA VAL A 84 -0.49 -9.12 4.35
C VAL A 84 -1.72 -8.33 3.87
N GLY A 85 -1.77 -7.99 2.59
CA GLY A 85 -2.90 -7.31 1.98
C GLY A 85 -3.77 -8.22 1.12
N PHE A 86 -5.07 -7.95 1.09
CA PHE A 86 -6.07 -8.67 0.29
C PHE A 86 -6.96 -7.69 -0.49
N GLN A 87 -7.32 -8.09 -1.71
CA GLN A 87 -8.28 -7.43 -2.60
C GLN A 87 -9.61 -8.16 -2.57
N LEU A 88 -10.57 -7.62 -1.83
CA LEU A 88 -11.82 -8.33 -1.49
C LEU A 88 -12.68 -8.67 -2.71
N TRP A 89 -12.60 -7.87 -3.78
CA TRP A 89 -13.34 -8.12 -5.01
C TRP A 89 -12.86 -9.34 -5.81
N SER A 90 -11.64 -9.84 -5.56
CA SER A 90 -11.00 -10.92 -6.34
C SER A 90 -10.37 -12.04 -5.50
N ASP A 91 -9.97 -11.76 -4.26
CA ASP A 91 -9.37 -12.76 -3.39
C ASP A 91 -10.44 -13.65 -2.73
N ASP A 92 -10.01 -14.85 -2.33
CA ASP A 92 -10.86 -15.82 -1.62
C ASP A 92 -10.62 -15.75 -0.10
N VAL A 93 -11.69 -15.49 0.66
CA VAL A 93 -11.61 -15.28 2.11
C VAL A 93 -11.26 -16.55 2.89
N GLU A 94 -11.63 -17.75 2.40
CA GLU A 94 -11.32 -19.00 3.07
C GLU A 94 -9.83 -19.30 2.95
N ILE A 95 -9.26 -19.10 1.76
CA ILE A 95 -7.82 -19.26 1.50
C ILE A 95 -7.00 -18.24 2.28
N ALA A 96 -7.47 -16.98 2.33
CA ALA A 96 -6.84 -15.94 3.14
C ALA A 96 -6.86 -16.31 4.64
N ALA A 97 -8.00 -16.82 5.14
CA ALA A 97 -8.14 -17.25 6.52
C ALA A 97 -7.20 -18.42 6.88
N ASP A 98 -7.02 -19.39 5.98
CA ASP A 98 -6.08 -20.50 6.19
C ASP A 98 -4.63 -19.99 6.31
N ALA A 99 -4.21 -19.09 5.43
CA ALA A 99 -2.88 -18.48 5.49
C ALA A 99 -2.66 -17.66 6.77
N VAL A 100 -3.66 -16.88 7.17
CA VAL A 100 -3.63 -16.08 8.41
C VAL A 100 -3.62 -16.96 9.66
N LYS A 101 -4.38 -18.06 9.67
CA LYS A 101 -4.40 -19.05 10.76
C LYS A 101 -3.05 -19.74 10.93
N GLU A 102 -2.45 -20.16 9.82
CA GLU A 102 -1.18 -20.90 9.84
C GLU A 102 -0.01 -20.01 10.26
N LEU A 103 0.09 -18.81 9.67
CA LEU A 103 1.31 -18.00 9.77
C LEU A 103 1.19 -16.73 10.59
N LYS A 104 -0.02 -16.37 10.99
CA LYS A 104 -0.31 -15.29 11.96
C LYS A 104 0.45 -14.00 11.65
N PRO A 105 0.30 -13.42 10.43
CA PRO A 105 0.84 -12.10 10.14
C PRO A 105 0.36 -11.09 11.18
N CYS A 106 1.16 -10.09 11.49
CA CYS A 106 0.78 -9.12 12.53
C CYS A 106 -0.45 -8.29 12.14
N ALA A 107 -0.73 -8.18 10.84
CA ALA A 107 -1.88 -7.47 10.32
C ALA A 107 -2.38 -8.05 8.98
N ALA A 108 -3.69 -7.97 8.76
CA ALA A 108 -4.34 -8.18 7.47
C ALA A 108 -4.95 -6.85 7.00
N TRP A 109 -4.58 -6.41 5.79
CA TRP A 109 -5.04 -5.16 5.18
C TRP A 109 -6.08 -5.45 4.11
N LEU A 110 -7.30 -4.98 4.34
CA LEU A 110 -8.47 -5.22 3.50
C LEU A 110 -8.74 -3.99 2.61
N TYR A 111 -8.89 -4.22 1.30
CA TYR A 111 -9.16 -3.16 0.35
C TYR A 111 -10.05 -3.61 -0.82
N ALA A 112 -10.72 -2.63 -1.44
CA ALA A 112 -11.56 -2.76 -2.62
C ALA A 112 -12.65 -3.85 -2.49
N PRO A 113 -13.57 -3.71 -1.52
CA PRO A 113 -14.76 -4.57 -1.46
C PRO A 113 -15.65 -4.36 -2.70
N ARG A 114 -16.36 -5.41 -3.12
CA ARG A 114 -17.35 -5.32 -4.20
C ARG A 114 -18.72 -4.90 -3.66
N ASN A 115 -19.08 -5.37 -2.48
CA ASN A 115 -20.37 -5.09 -1.83
C ASN A 115 -20.21 -4.14 -0.62
N GLY A 116 -19.23 -3.23 -0.69
CA GLY A 116 -19.00 -2.21 0.35
C GLY A 116 -18.72 -2.78 1.74
N GLN A 117 -19.34 -2.18 2.76
CA GLN A 117 -19.12 -2.52 4.17
C GLN A 117 -19.40 -4.00 4.50
N LYS A 118 -20.33 -4.65 3.79
CA LYS A 118 -20.66 -6.05 4.04
C LYS A 118 -19.45 -6.97 3.83
N ASP A 119 -18.71 -6.79 2.74
CA ASP A 119 -17.53 -7.62 2.47
C ASP A 119 -16.44 -7.35 3.54
N LEU A 120 -16.28 -6.09 3.97
CA LEU A 120 -15.34 -5.73 5.03
C LEU A 120 -15.68 -6.42 6.35
N ASP A 121 -16.96 -6.48 6.71
CA ASP A 121 -17.42 -7.14 7.93
C ASP A 121 -17.19 -8.66 7.87
N ASP A 122 -17.60 -9.30 6.77
CA ASP A 122 -17.45 -10.74 6.56
C ASP A 122 -15.97 -11.16 6.63
N TRP A 123 -15.10 -10.43 5.93
CA TRP A 123 -13.65 -10.66 5.95
C TRP A 123 -13.05 -10.40 7.34
N SER A 124 -13.42 -9.31 8.00
CA SER A 124 -12.93 -8.99 9.33
C SER A 124 -13.28 -10.09 10.34
N LEU A 125 -14.53 -10.53 10.36
CA LEU A 125 -14.99 -11.60 11.24
C LEU A 125 -14.25 -12.91 10.98
N LYS A 126 -14.10 -13.30 9.70
CA LYS A 126 -13.42 -14.53 9.32
C LYS A 126 -11.95 -14.52 9.73
N LEU A 127 -11.22 -13.44 9.43
CA LEU A 127 -9.79 -13.35 9.74
C LEU A 127 -9.53 -13.24 11.24
N ARG A 128 -10.39 -12.52 11.99
CA ARG A 128 -10.31 -12.48 13.47
C ARG A 128 -10.56 -13.86 14.09
N THR A 129 -11.48 -14.64 13.52
CA THR A 129 -11.73 -16.02 13.95
C THR A 129 -10.52 -16.92 13.65
N ALA A 130 -9.88 -16.74 12.49
CA ALA A 130 -8.69 -17.48 12.09
C ALA A 130 -7.46 -17.18 12.98
N SER A 131 -7.26 -15.91 13.33
CA SER A 131 -6.15 -15.47 14.18
C SER A 131 -6.52 -14.20 14.96
N PRO A 132 -6.94 -14.33 16.23
CA PRO A 132 -7.30 -13.17 17.07
C PRO A 132 -6.15 -12.18 17.32
N GLN A 133 -4.90 -12.59 17.09
CA GLN A 133 -3.75 -11.70 17.21
C GLN A 133 -3.53 -10.83 15.95
N THR A 134 -3.99 -11.28 14.79
CA THR A 134 -3.83 -10.56 13.52
C THR A 134 -4.70 -9.31 13.54
N GLN A 135 -4.07 -8.15 13.41
CA GLN A 135 -4.80 -6.87 13.41
C GLN A 135 -5.49 -6.64 12.07
N ILE A 136 -6.71 -6.11 12.07
CA ILE A 136 -7.45 -5.78 10.86
C ILE A 136 -7.24 -4.32 10.49
N TRP A 137 -6.67 -4.08 9.31
CA TRP A 137 -6.50 -2.76 8.70
C TRP A 137 -7.50 -2.62 7.56
N ILE A 138 -8.28 -1.54 7.54
CA ILE A 138 -9.22 -1.27 6.45
C ILE A 138 -8.83 0.03 5.77
N GLN A 139 -8.71 -0.01 4.44
CA GLN A 139 -8.42 1.16 3.63
C GLN A 139 -9.69 1.75 3.02
N ILE A 140 -9.84 3.06 3.17
CA ILE A 140 -10.94 3.87 2.65
C ILE A 140 -10.38 5.03 1.81
N GLY A 141 -11.22 5.62 0.96
CA GLY A 141 -10.89 6.81 0.17
C GLY A 141 -11.94 7.92 0.22
N THR A 142 -12.98 7.78 1.04
CA THR A 142 -14.05 8.78 1.20
C THR A 142 -14.51 8.91 2.66
N LEU A 143 -15.12 10.05 3.02
CA LEU A 143 -15.79 10.20 4.31
C LEU A 143 -17.01 9.28 4.44
N ALA A 144 -17.70 8.97 3.34
CA ALA A 144 -18.87 8.08 3.35
C ALA A 144 -18.48 6.67 3.81
N GLU A 145 -17.40 6.11 3.25
CA GLU A 145 -16.83 4.83 3.69
C GLU A 145 -16.43 4.88 5.16
N ALA A 146 -15.84 5.98 5.65
CA ALA A 146 -15.51 6.14 7.07
C ALA A 146 -16.77 6.06 7.97
N LYS A 147 -17.86 6.73 7.58
CA LYS A 147 -19.13 6.76 8.33
C LYS A 147 -19.79 5.38 8.39
N GLU A 148 -19.77 4.63 7.29
CA GLU A 148 -20.28 3.26 7.26
C GLU A 148 -19.44 2.34 8.14
N LEU A 149 -18.12 2.45 8.03
CA LEU A 149 -17.17 1.67 8.80
C LEU A 149 -17.33 1.85 10.31
N LEU A 150 -17.51 3.08 10.79
CA LEU A 150 -17.71 3.34 12.23
C LEU A 150 -19.10 2.96 12.76
N ARG A 151 -20.07 2.68 11.87
CA ARG A 151 -21.38 2.13 12.26
C ARG A 151 -21.39 0.61 12.28
N SER A 152 -20.35 -0.04 11.73
CA SER A 152 -20.23 -1.49 11.69
C SER A 152 -20.00 -2.10 13.07
N SER A 153 -20.45 -3.33 13.23
CA SER A 153 -20.12 -4.18 14.39
C SER A 153 -18.69 -4.75 14.34
N GLN A 154 -18.07 -4.78 13.15
CA GLN A 154 -16.72 -5.30 12.92
C GLN A 154 -15.73 -4.15 12.72
N LEU A 155 -15.51 -3.35 13.78
CA LEU A 155 -14.57 -2.23 13.73
C LEU A 155 -13.14 -2.71 13.43
N PRO A 156 -12.40 -1.97 12.59
CA PRO A 156 -10.99 -2.26 12.33
C PRO A 156 -10.11 -1.85 13.50
N ASP A 157 -8.91 -2.42 13.52
CA ASP A 157 -7.86 -2.04 14.47
C ASP A 157 -7.09 -0.80 14.01
N VAL A 158 -7.10 -0.51 12.69
CA VAL A 158 -6.50 0.65 12.02
C VAL A 158 -7.32 1.03 10.78
N ILE A 159 -7.49 2.33 10.53
CA ILE A 159 -8.07 2.84 9.28
C ILE A 159 -6.95 3.48 8.45
N VAL A 160 -6.84 3.09 7.19
CA VAL A 160 -5.94 3.73 6.22
C VAL A 160 -6.73 4.68 5.34
N VAL A 161 -6.43 5.97 5.41
CA VAL A 161 -7.07 7.02 4.63
C VAL A 161 -6.25 7.27 3.37
N GLN A 162 -6.78 6.84 2.22
CA GLN A 162 -6.11 6.95 0.92
C GLN A 162 -6.59 8.19 0.16
N GLY A 163 -5.71 9.17 -0.02
CA GLY A 163 -5.95 10.32 -0.91
C GLY A 163 -5.90 9.97 -2.40
N SER A 164 -6.53 10.81 -3.22
CA SER A 164 -6.66 10.66 -4.68
C SER A 164 -5.32 10.76 -5.44
N GLU A 165 -4.24 11.16 -4.76
CA GLU A 165 -2.87 11.18 -5.25
C GLU A 165 -2.22 9.79 -5.29
N SER A 166 -2.82 8.78 -4.67
CA SER A 166 -2.29 7.43 -4.59
C SER A 166 -2.02 6.80 -5.97
N GLY A 167 -1.00 5.95 -6.02
CA GLY A 167 -0.72 5.08 -7.16
C GLY A 167 -1.61 3.84 -7.15
N GLY A 168 -1.82 3.23 -8.31
CA GLY A 168 -2.70 2.07 -8.41
C GLY A 168 -4.16 2.43 -8.11
N HIS A 169 -4.97 1.43 -7.80
CA HIS A 169 -6.42 1.57 -7.63
C HIS A 169 -6.73 2.49 -6.46
N GLY A 170 -7.62 3.46 -6.72
CA GLY A 170 -8.14 4.44 -5.78
C GLY A 170 -9.48 4.96 -6.30
N ARG A 171 -10.19 5.70 -5.45
CA ARG A 171 -11.51 6.28 -5.78
C ARG A 171 -11.40 7.16 -7.02
N ALA A 172 -12.12 6.78 -8.07
CA ALA A 172 -11.97 7.35 -9.41
C ALA A 172 -12.75 8.66 -9.60
N LYS A 173 -13.96 8.74 -9.02
CA LYS A 173 -14.93 9.83 -9.25
C LYS A 173 -15.11 10.72 -8.04
N ASP A 174 -15.01 10.16 -6.84
CA ASP A 174 -15.32 10.80 -5.55
C ASP A 174 -14.13 10.77 -4.57
N GLY A 175 -12.94 10.44 -5.06
CA GLY A 175 -11.71 10.49 -4.27
C GLY A 175 -11.29 11.93 -3.99
N LEU A 176 -10.98 12.22 -2.73
CA LEU A 176 -10.50 13.54 -2.29
C LEU A 176 -8.99 13.52 -2.07
N GLY A 177 -8.33 14.67 -2.24
CA GLY A 177 -6.91 14.82 -1.93
C GLY A 177 -6.63 14.64 -0.44
N LEU A 178 -5.50 14.05 -0.10
CA LEU A 178 -5.20 13.62 1.28
C LEU A 178 -5.24 14.79 2.29
N ILE A 179 -4.80 15.98 1.88
CA ILE A 179 -4.75 17.17 2.75
C ILE A 179 -6.13 17.59 3.27
N SER A 180 -7.18 17.36 2.48
CA SER A 180 -8.56 17.66 2.86
C SER A 180 -9.25 16.44 3.48
N LEU A 181 -9.04 15.25 2.92
CA LEU A 181 -9.71 14.02 3.36
C LEU A 181 -9.30 13.60 4.77
N LEU A 182 -8.01 13.65 5.08
CA LEU A 182 -7.48 13.15 6.35
C LEU A 182 -8.07 13.88 7.57
N PRO A 183 -8.04 15.23 7.68
CA PRO A 183 -8.62 15.91 8.84
C PRO A 183 -10.14 15.71 8.94
N GLU A 184 -10.86 15.67 7.82
CA GLU A 184 -12.31 15.43 7.82
C GLU A 184 -12.65 14.03 8.39
N VAL A 185 -11.87 13.01 8.01
CA VAL A 185 -11.99 11.66 8.60
C VAL A 185 -11.53 11.63 10.05
N ALA A 186 -10.48 12.37 10.41
CA ALA A 186 -9.96 12.45 11.78
C ALA A 186 -11.00 13.02 12.75
N ASP A 187 -11.64 14.13 12.40
CA ASP A 187 -12.70 14.75 13.19
C ASP A 187 -13.89 13.80 13.35
N MET A 188 -14.28 13.11 12.27
CA MET A 188 -15.36 12.13 12.31
C MET A 188 -15.02 10.94 13.23
N ALA A 189 -13.79 10.44 13.15
CA ALA A 189 -13.34 9.25 13.88
C ALA A 189 -12.86 9.54 15.31
N ALA A 190 -12.82 10.80 15.75
CA ALA A 190 -12.25 11.22 17.04
C ALA A 190 -12.80 10.43 18.24
N GLY A 191 -14.09 10.08 18.23
CA GLY A 191 -14.73 9.30 19.31
C GLY A 191 -14.36 7.81 19.34
N SER A 192 -13.82 7.26 18.25
CA SER A 192 -13.54 5.81 18.12
C SER A 192 -12.19 5.39 18.69
N GLN A 193 -11.24 6.33 18.85
CA GLN A 193 -9.84 6.06 19.19
C GLN A 193 -9.11 5.12 18.21
N ILE A 194 -9.68 4.84 17.03
CA ILE A 194 -9.04 4.03 16.00
C ILE A 194 -7.94 4.86 15.35
N PRO A 195 -6.67 4.40 15.33
CA PRO A 195 -5.59 5.15 14.72
C PRO A 195 -5.77 5.24 13.20
N LEU A 196 -5.48 6.42 12.67
CA LEU A 196 -5.54 6.70 11.23
C LEU A 196 -4.14 6.65 10.62
N PHE A 197 -3.99 5.97 9.48
CA PHE A 197 -2.77 5.98 8.70
C PHE A 197 -3.00 6.71 7.39
N ALA A 198 -2.15 7.66 7.08
CA ALA A 198 -2.26 8.46 5.86
C ALA A 198 -1.59 7.76 4.68
N ALA A 199 -2.26 7.70 3.53
CA ALA A 199 -1.75 7.11 2.31
C ALA A 199 -2.07 7.99 1.08
N GLY A 200 -1.18 8.02 0.10
CA GLY A 200 -1.32 8.84 -1.12
C GLY A 200 -0.55 10.15 -1.03
N GLY A 201 0.20 10.49 -2.07
CA GLY A 201 0.98 11.75 -2.13
C GLY A 201 2.23 11.81 -1.23
N ILE A 202 2.44 10.86 -0.32
CA ILE A 202 3.57 10.88 0.61
C ILE A 202 4.73 10.02 0.07
N ALA A 203 5.92 10.60 -0.03
CA ALA A 203 7.13 9.92 -0.49
C ALA A 203 8.39 10.22 0.33
N ASP A 204 8.34 11.17 1.26
CA ASP A 204 9.47 11.58 2.10
C ASP A 204 9.00 12.16 3.45
N GLY A 205 9.96 12.64 4.25
CA GLY A 205 9.69 13.20 5.59
C GLY A 205 8.83 14.46 5.61
N ARG A 206 8.73 15.23 4.51
CA ARG A 206 7.87 16.43 4.44
C ARG A 206 6.42 16.04 4.41
N GLY A 207 6.07 15.11 3.51
CA GLY A 207 4.71 14.57 3.43
C GLY A 207 4.32 13.82 4.71
N ALA A 208 5.27 13.11 5.31
CA ALA A 208 5.03 12.43 6.58
C ALA A 208 4.80 13.40 7.75
N ALA A 209 5.60 14.46 7.88
CA ALA A 209 5.36 15.51 8.88
C ALA A 209 3.99 16.17 8.70
N ALA A 210 3.64 16.54 7.47
CA ALA A 210 2.33 17.14 7.16
C ALA A 210 1.18 16.20 7.55
N ALA A 211 1.25 14.92 7.21
CA ALA A 211 0.22 13.95 7.57
C ALA A 211 0.04 13.78 9.08
N LEU A 212 1.14 13.78 9.85
CA LEU A 212 1.08 13.74 11.32
C LEU A 212 0.40 15.00 11.89
N CYS A 213 0.70 16.19 11.34
CA CYS A 213 0.04 17.43 11.72
C CYS A 213 -1.48 17.40 11.41
N LEU A 214 -1.90 16.69 10.37
CA LEU A 214 -3.31 16.51 9.99
C LEU A 214 -4.04 15.45 10.84
N GLY A 215 -3.38 14.82 11.82
CA GLY A 215 -4.00 13.86 12.74
C GLY A 215 -3.72 12.38 12.43
N ALA A 216 -2.81 12.07 11.50
CA ALA A 216 -2.38 10.69 11.30
C ALA A 216 -1.57 10.15 12.49
N SER A 217 -1.75 8.87 12.79
CA SER A 217 -0.91 8.08 13.71
C SER A 217 0.30 7.45 13.02
N GLY A 218 0.28 7.38 11.69
CA GLY A 218 1.35 6.80 10.87
C GLY A 218 1.12 7.02 9.38
N ILE A 219 2.08 6.59 8.56
CA ILE A 219 2.13 6.85 7.13
C ILE A 219 2.31 5.55 6.37
N ALA A 220 1.53 5.34 5.31
CA ALA A 220 1.75 4.29 4.34
C ALA A 220 2.20 4.85 2.99
N MET A 221 3.34 4.36 2.52
CA MET A 221 3.90 4.74 1.23
C MET A 221 3.87 3.55 0.27
N GLY A 222 3.45 3.78 -0.96
CA GLY A 222 3.56 2.81 -2.05
C GLY A 222 4.69 3.18 -3.01
N THR A 223 4.51 4.30 -3.73
CA THR A 223 5.42 4.72 -4.81
C THR A 223 6.88 4.89 -4.37
N ARG A 224 7.14 5.40 -3.17
CA ARG A 224 8.51 5.48 -2.63
C ARG A 224 9.18 4.11 -2.47
N PHE A 225 8.42 3.08 -2.08
CA PHE A 225 8.92 1.71 -1.94
C PHE A 225 8.94 0.94 -3.27
N LEU A 226 8.30 1.42 -4.34
CA LEU A 226 8.56 0.87 -5.68
C LEU A 226 10.04 1.07 -6.08
N ALA A 227 10.67 2.14 -5.61
CA ALA A 227 12.10 2.38 -5.77
C ALA A 227 12.94 1.80 -4.61
N ALA A 228 12.50 0.69 -4.01
CA ALA A 228 13.31 -0.08 -3.07
C ALA A 228 14.04 -1.25 -3.77
N SER A 229 15.28 -1.55 -3.35
CA SER A 229 16.09 -2.65 -3.89
C SER A 229 15.40 -4.01 -3.77
N GLU A 230 14.59 -4.19 -2.72
CA GLU A 230 13.92 -5.45 -2.35
C GLU A 230 12.56 -5.65 -3.04
N THR A 231 12.10 -4.67 -3.81
CA THR A 231 10.78 -4.71 -4.47
C THR A 231 10.81 -5.69 -5.65
N ARG A 232 9.78 -6.55 -5.73
CA ARG A 232 9.63 -7.60 -6.76
C ARG A 232 9.09 -6.99 -8.06
N ILE A 233 9.91 -6.20 -8.75
CA ILE A 233 9.59 -5.57 -10.04
C ILE A 233 10.75 -5.65 -11.04
N SER A 234 10.43 -5.58 -12.33
CA SER A 234 11.41 -5.44 -13.40
C SER A 234 12.18 -4.14 -13.32
N ARG A 235 13.43 -4.12 -13.82
CA ARG A 235 14.29 -2.94 -13.76
C ARG A 235 13.74 -1.80 -14.62
N GLY A 236 13.12 -2.12 -15.76
CA GLY A 236 12.42 -1.14 -16.60
C GLY A 236 11.31 -0.39 -15.85
N TYR A 237 10.49 -1.11 -15.08
CA TYR A 237 9.47 -0.51 -14.22
C TYR A 237 10.11 0.42 -13.18
N GLN A 238 11.13 -0.07 -12.46
CA GLN A 238 11.76 0.69 -11.39
C GLN A 238 12.45 1.96 -11.92
N ASN A 239 13.12 1.86 -13.06
CA ASN A 239 13.73 3.00 -13.75
C ASN A 239 12.67 4.03 -14.14
N GLU A 240 11.50 3.59 -14.60
CA GLU A 240 10.41 4.50 -14.95
C GLU A 240 9.84 5.26 -13.74
N VAL A 241 9.73 4.59 -12.59
CA VAL A 241 9.36 5.26 -11.32
C VAL A 241 10.37 6.34 -10.94
N VAL A 242 11.67 6.09 -11.11
CA VAL A 242 12.73 7.04 -10.75
C VAL A 242 12.85 8.19 -11.78
N ARG A 243 12.60 7.88 -13.05
CA ARG A 243 12.67 8.85 -14.16
C ARG A 243 11.54 9.86 -14.08
N ALA A 244 10.31 9.40 -13.86
CA ALA A 244 9.13 10.23 -13.98
C ALA A 244 9.13 11.39 -12.97
N ASP A 245 8.71 12.54 -13.44
CA ASP A 245 8.46 13.75 -12.65
C ASP A 245 7.09 14.32 -12.96
N ASP A 246 6.78 15.51 -12.43
CA ASP A 246 5.52 16.23 -12.66
C ASP A 246 4.31 15.29 -12.66
N GLY A 247 4.09 14.62 -11.53
CA GLY A 247 3.11 13.52 -11.47
C GLY A 247 1.68 13.97 -11.75
N ALA A 248 1.36 15.26 -11.67
CA ALA A 248 0.06 15.78 -12.08
C ALA A 248 -0.14 15.69 -13.60
N VAL A 249 0.91 15.94 -14.39
CA VAL A 249 0.90 15.87 -15.85
C VAL A 249 1.18 14.44 -16.33
N ASN A 250 2.16 13.77 -15.73
CA ASN A 250 2.68 12.50 -16.23
C ASN A 250 1.98 11.27 -15.64
N THR A 251 0.97 11.43 -14.78
CA THR A 251 0.14 10.31 -14.31
C THR A 251 -1.33 10.52 -14.59
N THR A 252 -2.04 9.43 -14.84
CA THR A 252 -3.48 9.46 -15.13
C THR A 252 -4.16 8.27 -14.47
N ARG A 253 -5.48 8.37 -14.28
CA ARG A 253 -6.31 7.23 -13.89
C ARG A 253 -6.89 6.59 -15.14
N THR A 254 -6.64 5.29 -15.35
CA THR A 254 -7.16 4.56 -16.51
C THR A 254 -7.26 3.06 -16.26
N LEU A 255 -8.29 2.41 -16.79
CA LEU A 255 -8.40 0.95 -16.81
C LEU A 255 -7.71 0.29 -18.02
N LEU A 256 -7.17 1.08 -18.96
CA LEU A 256 -6.51 0.58 -20.18
C LEU A 256 -5.54 -0.56 -19.86
N TYR A 257 -4.60 -0.31 -18.94
CA TYR A 257 -3.55 -1.26 -18.61
C TYR A 257 -4.05 -2.51 -17.91
N ASN A 258 -5.17 -2.42 -17.17
CA ASN A 258 -5.81 -3.59 -16.58
C ASN A 258 -6.35 -4.49 -17.69
N HIS A 259 -7.04 -3.90 -18.66
CA HIS A 259 -7.61 -4.64 -19.78
C HIS A 259 -6.52 -5.22 -20.69
N LEU A 260 -5.44 -4.47 -20.94
CA LEU A 260 -4.30 -4.96 -21.75
C LEU A 260 -3.63 -6.20 -21.15
N ARG A 261 -3.59 -6.32 -19.81
CA ARG A 261 -3.10 -7.53 -19.12
C ARG A 261 -4.18 -8.59 -18.84
N GLY A 262 -5.38 -8.43 -19.40
CA GLY A 262 -6.49 -9.38 -19.24
C GLY A 262 -7.19 -9.33 -17.87
N THR A 263 -7.00 -8.27 -17.09
CA THR A 263 -7.70 -8.07 -15.81
C THR A 263 -8.94 -7.21 -16.03
N PHE A 264 -10.11 -7.80 -15.86
CA PHE A 264 -11.41 -7.12 -15.94
C PHE A 264 -12.17 -7.25 -14.62
N GLY A 265 -13.25 -6.48 -14.46
CA GLY A 265 -14.19 -6.66 -13.36
C GLY A 265 -13.82 -5.99 -12.03
N TRP A 266 -12.88 -5.04 -12.04
CA TRP A 266 -12.72 -4.10 -10.91
C TRP A 266 -14.05 -3.41 -10.61
N PRO A 267 -14.41 -3.18 -9.33
CA PRO A 267 -15.58 -2.38 -9.00
C PRO A 267 -15.45 -0.97 -9.58
N GLU A 268 -16.57 -0.38 -10.03
CA GLU A 268 -16.58 0.83 -10.87
C GLU A 268 -16.02 2.08 -10.18
N GLU A 269 -15.98 2.05 -8.85
CA GLU A 269 -15.46 3.10 -8.00
C GLU A 269 -13.93 3.19 -8.07
N TYR A 270 -13.25 2.11 -8.46
CA TYR A 270 -11.81 1.99 -8.41
C TYR A 270 -11.18 2.04 -9.80
N MET A 271 -10.34 3.04 -10.02
CA MET A 271 -9.54 3.15 -11.23
C MET A 271 -8.08 3.40 -10.87
N PRO A 272 -7.12 2.70 -11.49
CA PRO A 272 -5.75 2.82 -11.07
C PRO A 272 -5.07 4.04 -11.66
N ARG A 273 -4.22 4.69 -10.84
CA ARG A 273 -3.28 5.70 -11.31
C ARG A 273 -2.00 5.06 -11.82
N THR A 274 -1.58 5.46 -13.01
CA THR A 274 -0.36 5.01 -13.70
C THR A 274 0.39 6.19 -14.29
N ILE A 275 1.70 6.01 -14.48
CA ILE A 275 2.49 6.89 -15.34
C ILE A 275 2.02 6.71 -16.79
N ILE A 276 1.87 7.81 -17.51
CA ILE A 276 1.45 7.84 -18.91
C ILE A 276 2.60 7.30 -19.78
N ASN A 277 2.26 6.42 -20.72
CA ASN A 277 3.17 5.95 -21.76
C ASN A 277 2.47 5.97 -23.13
N LYS A 278 3.20 5.51 -24.15
CA LYS A 278 2.75 5.46 -25.53
C LYS A 278 1.36 4.85 -25.74
N SER A 279 1.04 3.75 -25.06
CA SER A 279 -0.27 3.09 -25.21
C SER A 279 -1.44 3.98 -24.79
N TYR A 280 -1.27 4.78 -23.73
CA TYR A 280 -2.32 5.70 -23.30
C TYR A 280 -2.47 6.87 -24.29
N ILE A 281 -1.35 7.43 -24.76
CA ILE A 281 -1.35 8.54 -25.72
C ILE A 281 -2.03 8.10 -27.02
N GLU A 282 -1.67 6.94 -27.57
CA GLU A 282 -2.29 6.38 -28.77
C GLU A 282 -3.78 6.08 -28.58
N GLN A 283 -4.20 5.61 -27.40
CA GLN A 283 -5.62 5.43 -27.07
C GLN A 283 -6.37 6.76 -27.13
N GLN A 284 -5.83 7.84 -26.55
CA GLN A 284 -6.44 9.17 -26.64
C GLN A 284 -6.48 9.70 -28.07
N GLY A 285 -5.55 9.25 -28.93
CA GLY A 285 -5.54 9.50 -30.37
C GLY A 285 -6.49 8.62 -31.19
N GLY A 286 -7.26 7.72 -30.55
CA GLY A 286 -8.25 6.87 -31.22
C GLY A 286 -7.77 5.50 -31.67
N ALA A 287 -6.59 5.03 -31.22
CA ALA A 287 -6.15 3.67 -31.49
C ALA A 287 -7.12 2.63 -30.92
N SER A 288 -7.34 1.55 -31.68
CA SER A 288 -8.21 0.45 -31.25
C SER A 288 -7.62 -0.32 -30.08
N PHE A 289 -8.48 -0.93 -29.25
CA PHE A 289 -8.00 -1.74 -28.14
C PHE A 289 -7.23 -2.97 -28.63
N GLU A 290 -7.65 -3.56 -29.75
CA GLU A 290 -7.05 -4.72 -30.38
C GLU A 290 -5.60 -4.44 -30.81
N ASP A 291 -5.35 -3.30 -31.44
CA ASP A 291 -4.00 -2.89 -31.86
C ASP A 291 -3.11 -2.64 -30.63
N LEU A 292 -3.63 -1.92 -29.63
CA LEU A 292 -2.90 -1.67 -28.39
C LEU A 292 -2.58 -2.97 -27.64
N LYS A 293 -3.49 -3.95 -27.66
CA LYS A 293 -3.29 -5.26 -27.04
C LYS A 293 -2.16 -6.03 -27.72
N LYS A 294 -2.13 -6.07 -29.05
CA LYS A 294 -1.04 -6.70 -29.80
C LYS A 294 0.31 -6.09 -29.44
N LEU A 295 0.39 -4.76 -29.47
CA LEU A 295 1.63 -4.02 -29.19
C LEU A 295 2.07 -4.15 -27.73
N HIS A 296 1.13 -4.22 -26.80
CA HIS A 296 1.41 -4.53 -25.40
C HIS A 296 2.05 -5.92 -25.24
N ASP A 297 1.49 -6.94 -25.88
CA ASP A 297 2.00 -8.33 -25.77
C ASP A 297 3.38 -8.50 -26.43
N GLU A 298 3.67 -7.72 -27.47
CA GLU A 298 5.02 -7.60 -28.04
C GLU A 298 5.98 -6.95 -27.05
N ALA A 299 5.58 -5.85 -26.41
CA ALA A 299 6.38 -5.18 -25.40
C ALA A 299 6.67 -6.05 -24.16
N GLN A 300 5.75 -6.93 -23.76
CA GLN A 300 5.98 -7.90 -22.68
C GLN A 300 7.16 -8.83 -23.00
N LYS A 301 7.32 -9.23 -24.26
CA LYS A 301 8.42 -10.09 -24.72
C LYS A 301 9.75 -9.34 -24.80
N ALA A 302 9.71 -8.01 -24.94
CA ALA A 302 10.90 -7.16 -25.02
C ALA A 302 11.58 -6.92 -23.65
N GLY A 303 10.98 -7.38 -22.54
CA GLY A 303 11.56 -7.25 -21.21
C GLY A 303 11.57 -5.80 -20.72
N ASP A 304 12.71 -5.34 -20.19
CA ASP A 304 12.81 -4.03 -19.54
C ASP A 304 12.49 -2.84 -20.45
N SER A 305 12.69 -2.95 -21.78
CA SER A 305 12.34 -1.89 -22.72
C SER A 305 10.83 -1.74 -22.94
N GLY A 306 10.02 -2.63 -22.34
CA GLY A 306 8.56 -2.50 -22.36
C GLY A 306 8.04 -1.34 -21.50
N TRP A 307 8.86 -0.79 -20.60
CA TRP A 307 8.56 0.40 -19.80
C TRP A 307 9.26 1.66 -20.32
N GLY A 308 8.84 2.82 -19.85
CA GLY A 308 9.33 4.12 -20.31
C GLY A 308 8.24 4.92 -21.03
N PRO A 309 8.54 6.17 -21.43
CA PRO A 309 7.63 7.01 -22.22
C PRO A 309 7.19 6.33 -23.52
N GLU A 310 8.15 5.70 -24.22
CA GLU A 310 7.91 4.93 -25.45
C GLU A 310 7.49 3.48 -25.19
N GLY A 311 7.49 3.07 -23.92
CA GLY A 311 7.05 1.76 -23.49
C GLY A 311 5.54 1.58 -23.61
N ARG A 312 5.09 0.34 -23.42
CA ARG A 312 3.67 -0.06 -23.53
C ARG A 312 3.16 -0.81 -22.30
N LEU A 313 4.04 -1.13 -21.35
CA LEU A 313 3.72 -1.78 -20.09
C LEU A 313 3.41 -0.76 -19.01
N ALA A 314 2.50 -1.11 -18.12
CA ALA A 314 2.00 -0.22 -17.08
C ALA A 314 3.03 0.04 -15.99
N THR A 315 3.12 1.30 -15.55
CA THR A 315 3.83 1.70 -14.33
C THR A 315 2.81 2.32 -13.36
N TYR A 316 2.25 1.52 -12.46
CA TYR A 316 1.38 2.00 -11.38
C TYR A 316 2.18 2.80 -10.36
N ALA A 317 1.95 4.11 -10.31
CA ALA A 317 2.62 5.03 -9.40
C ALA A 317 1.70 6.21 -9.06
N GLY A 318 1.93 6.83 -7.90
CA GLY A 318 1.17 7.97 -7.41
C GLY A 318 1.67 9.29 -7.99
N ALA A 319 0.89 10.35 -7.76
CA ALA A 319 1.22 11.70 -8.22
C ALA A 319 2.49 12.27 -7.56
N SER A 320 2.96 11.70 -6.45
CA SER A 320 4.22 12.04 -5.80
C SER A 320 5.47 11.43 -6.45
N VAL A 321 5.35 10.78 -7.62
CA VAL A 321 6.46 10.11 -8.30
C VAL A 321 7.68 11.02 -8.52
N GLY A 322 7.48 12.31 -8.78
CA GLY A 322 8.57 13.29 -8.92
C GLY A 322 9.37 13.57 -7.64
N LEU A 323 9.02 12.97 -6.50
CA LEU A 323 9.82 13.00 -5.27
C LEU A 323 10.71 11.75 -5.11
N VAL A 324 10.55 10.75 -5.99
CA VAL A 324 11.28 9.48 -5.95
C VAL A 324 12.38 9.50 -7.01
N ARG A 325 13.61 9.87 -6.61
CA ARG A 325 14.71 10.18 -7.54
C ARG A 325 15.85 9.16 -7.60
N GLU A 326 15.77 8.11 -6.80
CA GLU A 326 16.81 7.11 -6.71
C GLU A 326 16.26 5.81 -6.12
N VAL A 327 16.93 4.70 -6.43
CA VAL A 327 16.68 3.40 -5.80
C VAL A 327 17.49 3.32 -4.52
N LYS A 328 16.88 2.86 -3.43
CA LYS A 328 17.53 2.66 -2.12
C LYS A 328 17.12 1.34 -1.51
N ASP A 329 17.87 0.87 -0.54
CA ASP A 329 17.40 -0.22 0.32
C ASP A 329 16.19 0.26 1.13
N ALA A 330 15.18 -0.61 1.28
CA ALA A 330 13.93 -0.27 1.96
C ALA A 330 14.18 0.22 3.38
N GLY A 331 15.16 -0.36 4.07
CA GLY A 331 15.54 0.09 5.41
C GLY A 331 16.13 1.50 5.45
N ALA A 332 16.86 1.92 4.41
CA ALA A 332 17.36 3.29 4.30
C ALA A 332 16.20 4.28 4.09
N ILE A 333 15.24 3.92 3.23
CA ILE A 333 14.02 4.71 3.02
C ILE A 333 13.28 4.94 4.35
N VAL A 334 13.07 3.88 5.15
CA VAL A 334 12.40 3.99 6.45
C VAL A 334 13.12 5.00 7.36
N ARG A 335 14.43 4.83 7.56
CA ARG A 335 15.21 5.69 8.46
C ARG A 335 15.24 7.14 7.98
N GLU A 336 15.47 7.37 6.70
CA GLU A 336 15.51 8.72 6.13
C GLU A 336 14.17 9.46 6.31
N VAL A 337 13.04 8.78 6.05
CA VAL A 337 11.73 9.40 6.26
C VAL A 337 11.50 9.67 7.75
N GLN A 338 11.85 8.74 8.65
CA GLN A 338 11.72 8.93 10.09
C GLN A 338 12.54 10.13 10.60
N GLU A 339 13.84 10.15 10.28
CA GLU A 339 14.78 11.21 10.69
C GLU A 339 14.37 12.57 10.13
N ALA A 340 14.04 12.64 8.83
CA ALA A 340 13.61 13.89 8.20
C ALA A 340 12.30 14.42 8.81
N THR A 341 11.35 13.53 9.10
CA THR A 341 10.08 13.90 9.76
C THR A 341 10.33 14.49 11.14
N GLN A 342 11.13 13.82 11.97
CA GLN A 342 11.45 14.28 13.33
C GLN A 342 12.17 15.63 13.30
N LYS A 343 13.11 15.81 12.37
CA LYS A 343 13.83 17.08 12.18
C LYS A 343 12.88 18.23 11.79
N ILE A 344 11.93 17.98 10.88
CA ILE A 344 10.95 18.98 10.44
C ILE A 344 10.04 19.40 11.59
N ILE A 345 9.45 18.43 12.31
CA ILE A 345 8.57 18.70 13.45
C ILE A 345 9.34 19.41 14.57
N GLY A 346 10.57 18.96 14.86
CA GLY A 346 11.43 19.58 15.87
C GLY A 346 11.74 21.05 15.56
N ARG A 347 11.99 21.38 14.29
CA ARG A 347 12.18 22.77 13.84
C ARG A 347 10.91 23.61 14.00
N LEU A 348 9.76 23.09 13.58
CA LEU A 348 8.48 23.82 13.71
C LEU A 348 8.12 24.13 15.16
N ASN A 349 8.46 23.24 16.10
CA ASN A 349 8.25 23.48 17.54
C ASN A 349 9.22 24.49 18.16
N GLN A 350 10.35 24.79 17.51
CA GLN A 350 11.29 25.81 17.97
C GLN A 350 10.93 27.21 17.44
N ASP A 351 10.28 27.25 16.26
CA ASP A 351 9.92 28.49 15.56
C ASP A 351 8.48 28.98 15.89
N ALA A 352 7.68 28.21 16.64
CA ALA A 352 6.29 28.50 17.02
C ALA A 352 6.15 28.94 18.49
#